data_AF-A0A0D2MXM7-F1
#
_entry.id   AF-A0A0D2MXM7-F1
#
_cell.length_a   1.000
_cell.length_b   1.000
_cell.length_c   1.000
_cell.angle_alpha   90.00
_cell.angle_beta   90.00
_cell.angle_gamma   90.00
#
_symmetry.space_group_name_H-M   'P 1'
#
loop_
_entity.id
_entity.type
_entity.pdbx_description
1 polymer ?
#
loop_
_entity_poly.entity_id
_entity_poly.type
_entity_poly.pdbx_seq_one_letter_code
_entity_poly.pdbx_strand_id
1 'polypeptide(L)'
;MAQVFNTAAGGKPVLAGPGWSSLNMHPAVRKWWLDSVAATLNMVTLHVYAGDIFSNPNIEDLLSDKVMDMPNLLELVKLAQMYNLPVRVSEAALLSYGGVQGVSDVAGSAVWVLDSALEVCLMARTASIFTG
;
A
#
# COMPACT_ATOMS: atom_id res chain seq x y z
N MET A 1 -12.43 14.50 17.12
CA MET A 1 -12.41 14.83 15.67
C MET A 1 -13.06 13.74 14.82
N ALA A 2 -12.69 12.47 14.96
CA ALA A 2 -13.34 11.36 14.22
C ALA A 2 -14.87 11.28 14.39
N GLN A 3 -15.40 11.56 15.58
CA GLN A 3 -16.84 11.59 15.83
C GLN A 3 -17.59 12.62 14.96
N VAL A 4 -16.97 13.77 14.67
CA VAL A 4 -17.56 14.81 13.81
C VAL A 4 -17.70 14.30 12.37
N PHE A 5 -16.67 13.63 11.85
CA PHE A 5 -16.72 13.02 10.52
C PHE A 5 -17.74 11.91 10.42
N ASN A 6 -17.81 11.03 11.43
CA ASN A 6 -18.78 9.94 11.45
C ASN A 6 -20.23 10.47 11.53
N THR A 7 -20.49 11.51 12.33
CA THR A 7 -21.82 12.13 12.38
C THR A 7 -22.20 12.75 11.03
N ALA A 8 -21.28 13.48 10.38
CA ALA A 8 -21.52 14.02 9.04
C ALA A 8 -21.77 12.92 7.98
N ALA A 9 -21.15 11.75 8.16
CA ALA A 9 -21.33 10.58 7.31
C ALA A 9 -22.54 9.69 7.66
N GLY A 10 -23.45 10.15 8.53
CA GLY A 10 -24.61 9.36 8.94
C GLY A 10 -24.26 8.14 9.80
N GLY A 11 -23.23 8.25 10.64
CA GLY A 11 -22.75 7.20 11.54
C GLY A 11 -21.82 6.18 10.89
N LYS A 12 -21.47 6.33 9.60
CA LYS A 12 -20.61 5.40 8.88
C LYS A 12 -19.12 5.76 9.00
N PRO A 13 -18.21 4.78 9.15
CA PRO A 13 -16.79 5.04 9.01
C PRO A 13 -16.49 5.50 7.58
N VAL A 14 -15.85 6.66 7.43
CA VAL A 14 -15.52 7.25 6.12
C VAL A 14 -14.04 7.55 5.95
N LEU A 15 -13.24 7.35 7.00
CA LEU A 15 -11.83 7.65 6.96
C LEU A 15 -11.06 6.46 6.41
N ALA A 16 -10.05 6.77 5.59
CA ALA A 16 -9.09 5.82 5.05
C ALA A 16 -7.70 6.33 5.41
N GLY A 17 -6.77 5.43 5.68
CA GLY A 17 -5.42 5.81 6.07
C GLY A 17 -4.53 4.61 6.39
N PRO A 18 -3.26 4.84 6.70
CA PRO A 18 -2.58 6.14 6.70
C PRO A 18 -1.80 6.44 5.42
N GLY A 19 -1.79 5.57 4.42
CA GLY A 19 -0.92 5.71 3.24
C GLY A 19 0.51 5.24 3.53
N TRP A 20 0.68 4.07 4.13
CA TRP A 20 2.02 3.53 4.42
C TRP A 20 2.72 3.07 3.14
N SER A 21 3.96 3.53 2.93
CA SER A 21 4.83 3.12 1.81
C SER A 21 5.83 2.02 2.18
N SER A 22 6.17 1.89 3.46
CA SER A 22 7.19 0.93 3.92
C SER A 22 7.00 0.55 5.37
N LEU A 23 7.60 -0.58 5.75
CA LEU A 23 7.68 -1.09 7.10
C LEU A 23 8.83 -0.45 7.90
N ASN A 24 9.47 0.62 7.39
CA ASN A 24 10.53 1.35 8.12
C ASN A 24 10.04 1.93 9.46
N MET A 25 8.72 2.00 9.65
CA MET A 25 8.09 2.24 10.94
C MET A 25 8.24 1.01 11.87
N HIS A 26 8.51 1.18 13.15
CA HIS A 26 8.57 0.03 14.05
C HIS A 26 7.20 -0.70 14.11
N PRO A 27 7.11 -2.05 14.10
CA PRO A 27 5.84 -2.79 14.13
C PRO A 27 4.91 -2.37 15.28
N ALA A 28 5.48 -2.09 16.46
CA ALA A 28 4.71 -1.61 17.61
C ALA A 28 4.03 -0.26 17.37
N VAL A 29 4.64 0.63 16.58
CA VAL A 29 4.07 1.94 16.25
C VAL A 29 2.90 1.77 15.27
N ARG A 30 3.04 0.90 14.26
CA ARG A 30 1.94 0.58 13.34
C ARG A 30 0.75 -0.01 14.09
N LYS A 31 1.02 -0.94 15.01
CA LYS A 31 -0.02 -1.55 15.85
C LYS A 31 -0.69 -0.52 16.76
N TRP A 32 0.10 0.29 17.47
CA TRP A 32 -0.42 1.37 18.32
C TRP A 32 -1.32 2.33 17.53
N TRP A 33 -0.94 2.70 16.31
CA TRP A 33 -1.74 3.57 15.46
C TRP A 33 -3.08 2.91 15.11
N LEU A 34 -3.08 1.66 14.63
CA LEU A 34 -4.31 0.93 14.30
C LEU A 34 -5.20 0.69 15.53
N ASP A 35 -4.62 0.33 16.67
CA ASP A 35 -5.36 0.21 17.95
C ASP A 35 -6.09 1.52 18.29
N SER A 36 -5.52 2.67 17.93
CA SER A 36 -6.06 3.99 18.24
C SER A 36 -7.15 4.46 17.29
N VAL A 37 -7.16 4.00 16.03
CA VAL A 37 -8.04 4.58 14.99
C VAL A 37 -8.89 3.58 14.22
N ALA A 38 -8.68 2.26 14.34
CA ALA A 38 -9.33 1.25 13.51
C ALA A 38 -10.87 1.38 13.52
N ALA A 39 -11.48 1.68 14.66
CA ALA A 39 -12.94 1.87 14.78
C ALA A 39 -13.51 3.05 13.96
N THR A 40 -12.63 3.93 13.45
CA THR A 40 -13.00 5.11 12.66
C THR A 40 -12.65 4.95 11.18
N LEU A 41 -11.88 3.91 10.85
CA LEU A 41 -11.47 3.61 9.49
C LEU A 41 -12.49 2.71 8.79
N ASN A 42 -12.63 2.89 7.48
CA ASN A 42 -13.30 1.91 6.62
C ASN A 42 -12.32 1.06 5.79
N MET A 43 -11.05 1.48 5.70
CA MET A 43 -10.00 0.75 5.01
C MET A 43 -8.61 1.22 5.46
N VAL A 44 -7.62 0.36 5.26
CA VAL A 44 -6.20 0.72 5.33
C VAL A 44 -5.70 1.07 3.92
N THR A 45 -4.97 2.18 3.81
CA THR A 45 -4.38 2.61 2.53
C THR A 45 -2.87 2.47 2.52
N LEU A 46 -2.33 2.05 1.37
CA LEU A 46 -0.91 1.76 1.15
C LEU A 46 -0.38 2.50 -0.07
N HIS A 47 0.91 2.79 -0.07
CA HIS A 47 1.65 3.30 -1.21
C HIS A 47 2.60 2.22 -1.72
N VAL A 48 2.69 2.04 -3.04
CA VAL A 48 3.56 1.02 -3.64
C VAL A 48 4.44 1.68 -4.71
N TYR A 49 5.75 1.55 -4.55
CA TYR A 49 6.71 1.97 -5.57
C TYR A 49 7.68 0.84 -5.85
N ALA A 50 8.16 0.76 -7.09
CA ALA A 50 9.27 -0.14 -7.41
C ALA A 50 10.57 0.39 -6.81
N GLY A 51 10.76 1.71 -6.83
CA GLY A 51 11.97 2.31 -6.28
C GLY A 51 11.90 3.82 -6.15
N ASP A 52 13.08 4.42 -6.18
CA ASP A 52 13.26 5.87 -6.10
C ASP A 52 14.20 6.39 -7.19
N ILE A 53 14.09 7.69 -7.46
CA ILE A 53 14.84 8.34 -8.54
C ILE A 53 16.36 8.38 -8.31
N PHE A 54 16.82 8.13 -7.08
CA PHE A 54 18.24 8.16 -6.72
C PHE A 54 18.88 6.78 -6.89
N SER A 55 18.12 5.73 -6.61
CA SER A 55 18.58 4.34 -6.59
C SER A 55 18.34 3.60 -7.90
N ASN A 56 17.37 4.04 -8.71
CA ASN A 56 16.90 3.30 -9.89
C ASN A 56 16.81 4.19 -11.14
N PRO A 57 17.96 4.58 -11.74
CA PRO A 57 17.97 5.47 -12.88
C PRO A 57 17.57 4.79 -14.20
N ASN A 58 17.49 3.46 -14.27
CA ASN A 58 17.19 2.73 -15.50
C ASN A 58 15.94 1.85 -15.37
N ILE A 59 15.17 1.72 -16.45
CA ILE A 59 13.97 0.87 -16.49
C ILE A 59 14.29 -0.62 -16.31
N GLU A 60 15.43 -1.08 -16.81
CA GLU A 60 15.86 -2.48 -16.70
C GLU A 60 16.03 -2.91 -15.24
N ASP A 61 16.50 -1.99 -14.39
CA ASP A 61 16.65 -2.23 -12.96
C ASP A 61 15.29 -2.45 -12.28
N LEU A 62 14.20 -1.93 -12.86
CA LEU A 62 12.84 -1.91 -12.29
C LEU A 62 11.94 -3.04 -12.81
N LEU A 63 12.35 -3.71 -13.88
CA LEU A 63 11.61 -4.83 -14.49
C LEU A 63 12.02 -6.20 -13.94
N SER A 64 12.88 -6.25 -12.92
CA SER A 64 13.26 -7.50 -12.26
C SER A 64 12.38 -7.78 -11.03
N ASP A 65 12.09 -9.06 -10.78
CA ASP A 65 11.28 -9.54 -9.63
C ASP A 65 11.81 -9.11 -8.25
N LYS A 66 13.02 -8.56 -8.18
CA LYS A 66 13.68 -8.18 -6.92
C LYS A 66 13.26 -6.82 -6.38
N VAL A 67 12.55 -6.05 -7.19
CA VAL A 67 12.44 -4.61 -6.98
C VAL A 67 11.23 -4.26 -6.14
N MET A 68 10.15 -5.04 -6.25
CA MET A 68 9.00 -4.85 -5.39
C MET A 68 9.27 -5.50 -4.03
N ASP A 69 9.14 -4.72 -2.96
CA ASP A 69 9.22 -5.22 -1.58
C ASP A 69 7.91 -5.95 -1.21
N MET A 70 7.75 -7.11 -1.83
CA MET A 70 6.60 -7.98 -1.70
C MET A 70 6.40 -8.52 -0.27
N PRO A 71 7.44 -8.92 0.46
CA PRO A 71 7.31 -9.28 1.88
C PRO A 71 6.71 -8.15 2.72
N ASN A 72 7.17 -6.91 2.49
CA ASN A 72 6.68 -5.74 3.18
C ASN A 72 5.20 -5.46 2.91
N LEU A 73 4.78 -5.54 1.64
CA LEU A 73 3.38 -5.39 1.27
C LEU A 73 2.50 -6.46 1.93
N LEU A 74 2.93 -7.72 1.93
CA LEU A 74 2.20 -8.82 2.55
C LEU A 74 2.00 -8.63 4.05
N GLU A 75 3.02 -8.14 4.78
CA GLU A 75 2.89 -7.83 6.20
C GLU A 75 1.89 -6.71 6.48
N LEU A 76 1.89 -5.65 5.66
CA LEU A 76 0.92 -4.57 5.79
C LEU A 76 -0.52 -5.05 5.52
N VAL A 77 -0.68 -5.95 4.53
CA VAL A 77 -1.98 -6.60 4.26
C VAL A 77 -2.44 -7.43 5.45
N LYS A 78 -1.57 -8.30 5.99
CA LYS A 78 -1.88 -9.12 7.18
C LYS A 78 -2.23 -8.24 8.38
N LEU A 79 -1.48 -7.17 8.59
CA LEU A 79 -1.72 -6.23 9.68
C LEU A 79 -3.12 -5.61 9.58
N ALA A 80 -3.53 -5.12 8.40
CA ALA A 80 -4.88 -4.56 8.20
C ALA A 80 -5.99 -5.60 8.46
N GLN A 81 -5.77 -6.84 8.03
CA GLN A 81 -6.72 -7.94 8.24
C GLN A 81 -6.91 -8.30 9.71
N MET A 82 -5.89 -8.18 10.56
CA MET A 82 -6.06 -8.37 12.02
C MET A 82 -7.09 -7.41 12.64
N TYR A 83 -7.37 -6.28 11.98
CA TYR A 83 -8.38 -5.30 12.40
C TYR A 83 -9.68 -5.39 11.57
N ASN A 84 -9.84 -6.43 10.74
CA ASN A 84 -10.96 -6.58 9.82
C ASN A 84 -11.15 -5.39 8.86
N LEU A 85 -10.05 -4.71 8.52
CA LEU A 85 -10.08 -3.59 7.58
C LEU A 85 -9.66 -4.04 6.18
N PRO A 86 -10.43 -3.72 5.13
CA PRO A 86 -9.99 -3.94 3.76
C PRO A 86 -8.77 -3.07 3.45
N VAL A 87 -7.97 -3.50 2.47
CA VAL A 87 -6.76 -2.79 2.03
C VAL A 87 -6.98 -2.20 0.64
N ARG A 88 -6.47 -0.99 0.43
CA ARG A 88 -6.40 -0.35 -0.89
C ARG A 88 -5.01 0.23 -1.11
N VAL A 89 -4.40 -0.08 -2.25
CA VAL A 89 -3.27 0.71 -2.75
C VAL A 89 -3.83 2.05 -3.24
N SER A 90 -3.60 3.13 -2.48
CA SER A 90 -4.12 4.46 -2.78
C SER A 90 -3.16 5.29 -3.62
N GLU A 91 -1.88 4.92 -3.61
CA GLU A 91 -0.84 5.51 -4.45
C GLU A 91 0.05 4.41 -4.98
N ALA A 92 0.30 4.41 -6.28
CA ALA A 92 1.30 3.56 -6.90
C ALA A 92 1.97 4.27 -8.06
N ALA A 93 3.28 4.12 -8.16
CA ALA A 93 4.05 4.60 -9.30
C ALA A 93 5.32 3.76 -9.43
N LEU A 94 5.88 3.71 -10.64
CA LEU A 94 7.14 2.99 -10.85
C LEU A 94 8.26 3.54 -9.93
N LEU A 95 8.41 4.86 -9.91
CA LEU A 95 9.36 5.56 -9.05
C LEU A 95 8.64 6.59 -8.18
N SER A 96 9.09 6.73 -6.95
CA SER A 96 8.71 7.85 -6.07
C SER A 96 9.22 9.20 -6.61
N TYR A 97 8.85 10.32 -5.98
CA TYR A 97 9.28 11.68 -6.36
C TYR A 97 8.80 12.20 -7.74
N GLY A 98 7.72 11.64 -8.29
CA GLY A 98 7.10 12.14 -9.54
C GLY A 98 7.63 11.49 -10.81
N GLY A 99 8.54 10.51 -10.69
CA GLY A 99 9.06 9.74 -11.82
C GLY A 99 10.20 10.40 -12.57
N VAL A 100 10.72 9.68 -13.57
CA VAL A 100 11.86 10.08 -14.41
C VAL A 100 11.49 9.89 -15.88
N GLN A 101 11.71 10.91 -16.71
CA GLN A 101 11.53 10.81 -18.15
C GLN A 101 12.48 9.77 -18.76
N GLY A 102 12.00 8.94 -19.67
CA GLY A 102 12.71 7.80 -20.23
C GLY A 102 12.68 6.54 -19.35
N VAL A 103 12.05 6.59 -18.17
CA VAL A 103 11.93 5.46 -17.24
C VAL A 103 10.49 5.25 -16.77
N SER A 104 9.80 6.31 -16.35
CA SER A 104 8.42 6.24 -15.83
C SER A 104 7.35 6.40 -16.92
N ASP A 105 7.73 6.93 -18.08
CA ASP A 105 6.86 7.24 -19.23
C ASP A 105 7.15 6.35 -20.45
N VAL A 106 7.70 5.15 -20.22
CA VAL A 106 8.02 4.18 -21.27
C VAL A 106 7.14 2.94 -21.17
N ALA A 107 7.09 2.13 -22.24
CA ALA A 107 6.27 0.92 -22.29
C ALA A 107 6.59 -0.09 -21.16
N GLY A 108 7.85 -0.14 -20.70
CA GLY A 108 8.24 -0.98 -19.56
C GLY A 108 7.47 -0.64 -18.28
N SER A 109 7.17 0.64 -18.04
CA SER A 109 6.40 1.06 -16.87
C SER A 109 4.99 0.48 -16.87
N ALA A 110 4.37 0.31 -18.05
CA ALA A 110 3.06 -0.31 -18.17
C ALA A 110 3.07 -1.80 -17.80
N VAL A 111 4.13 -2.52 -18.18
CA VAL A 111 4.33 -3.93 -17.79
C VAL A 111 4.44 -4.04 -16.28
N TRP A 112 5.28 -3.19 -15.66
CA TRP A 112 5.42 -3.17 -14.21
C TRP A 112 4.09 -2.89 -13.50
N VAL A 113 3.31 -1.89 -13.95
CA VAL A 113 2.01 -1.57 -13.33
C VAL A 113 1.04 -2.76 -13.38
N LEU A 114 0.98 -3.47 -14.51
CA LEU A 114 0.12 -4.65 -14.65
C LEU A 114 0.54 -5.76 -13.70
N ASP A 115 1.83 -6.08 -13.66
CA ASP A 115 2.38 -7.12 -12.81
C ASP A 115 2.12 -6.82 -11.32
N SER A 116 2.46 -5.60 -10.90
CA SER A 116 2.19 -5.08 -9.55
C SER A 116 0.73 -5.22 -9.13
N ALA A 117 -0.20 -4.89 -10.03
CA ALA A 117 -1.63 -4.96 -9.73
C ALA A 117 -2.08 -6.41 -9.49
N LEU A 118 -1.58 -7.36 -10.28
CA LEU A 118 -1.88 -8.78 -10.15
C LEU A 118 -1.27 -9.37 -8.87
N GLU A 119 -0.04 -8.99 -8.56
CA GLU A 119 0.68 -9.38 -7.36
C GLU A 119 -0.03 -8.90 -6.07
N VAL A 120 -0.43 -7.63 -6.02
CA VAL A 120 -1.22 -7.06 -4.91
C VAL A 120 -2.54 -7.83 -4.75
N CYS A 121 -3.24 -8.14 -5.85
CA CYS A 121 -4.49 -8.89 -5.81
C CYS A 121 -4.29 -10.31 -5.25
N LEU A 122 -3.22 -10.99 -5.66
CA LEU A 122 -2.88 -12.32 -5.17
C LEU A 122 -2.60 -12.30 -3.66
N MET A 123 -1.88 -11.30 -3.17
CA MET A 123 -1.59 -11.15 -1.75
C MET A 123 -2.84 -10.91 -0.90
N ALA A 124 -3.71 -9.99 -1.33
CA ALA A 124 -4.95 -9.70 -0.63
C ALA A 124 -5.82 -10.95 -0.49
N ARG A 125 -5.89 -11.76 -1.55
CA ARG A 125 -6.57 -13.06 -1.53
C ARG A 125 -5.89 -14.06 -0.60
N THR A 126 -4.57 -14.22 -0.71
CA THR A 126 -3.82 -15.19 0.09
C THR A 126 -3.94 -14.91 1.58
N ALA A 127 -3.82 -13.65 1.98
CA ALA A 127 -3.93 -13.25 3.37
C ALA A 127 -5.35 -13.53 3.93
N SER A 128 -6.40 -13.39 3.11
CA SER A 128 -7.79 -13.68 3.52
C SER A 128 -8.05 -15.17 3.83
N ILE A 129 -7.23 -16.09 3.33
CA ILE A 129 -7.35 -17.54 3.56
C ILE A 129 -6.80 -17.94 4.94
N PHE A 130 -5.85 -17.17 5.50
CA PHE A 130 -5.20 -17.49 6.77
C PHE A 130 -5.88 -16.88 8.01
N THR A 131 -6.97 -16.13 7.82
CA THR A 131 -7.72 -15.47 8.90
C THR A 131 -9.16 -15.99 9.02
N GLY A 132 -9.53 -17.02 8.25
CA GLY A 132 -10.85 -17.67 8.27
C GLY A 132 -10.89 -18.92 9.14
#